data_AF-A0A9Q0E728-F1
#
_entry.id   AF-A0A9Q0E728-F1
#
_cell.length_a   1.000
_cell.length_b   1.000
_cell.length_c   1.000
_cell.angle_alpha   90.00
_cell.angle_beta   90.00
_cell.angle_gamma   90.00
#
_symmetry.space_group_name_H-M   'P 1'
#
loop_
_entity.id
_entity.type
_entity.pdbx_description
1 polymer ?
#
loop_
_entity_poly.entity_id
_entity_poly.type
_entity_poly.pdbx_seq_one_letter_code
_entity_poly.pdbx_strand_id
1 'polypeptide(L)'
;MADMEEWSTEAEEVICQAKVAQESIQAKLTVLESRSRRNNMHIYGIPEDAEGDKVQQFIENFIKTKLSLPDTELGIQRCHRALGPKPPQNAIPRSVVIYLLEYRIKELVLHSAWGKKNPS
;
A
#
# COMPACT_ATOMS: atom_id res chain seq x y z
N MET A 1 39.32 30.81 23.86
CA MET A 1 38.63 29.67 24.52
C MET A 1 37.15 29.98 24.64
N ALA A 2 36.75 31.10 25.24
CA ALA A 2 35.34 31.54 25.29
C ALA A 2 34.65 31.58 23.91
N ASP A 3 35.25 32.24 22.90
CA ASP A 3 34.66 32.33 21.55
C ASP A 3 34.47 30.96 20.86
N MET A 4 35.30 29.97 21.21
CA MET A 4 35.20 28.62 20.63
C MET A 4 34.13 27.78 21.34
N GLU A 5 33.94 28.00 22.64
CA GLU A 5 32.86 27.38 23.42
C GLU A 5 31.49 27.97 23.05
N GLU A 6 31.42 29.28 22.80
CA GLU A 6 30.22 29.97 22.31
C GLU A 6 29.82 29.45 20.93
N TRP A 7 30.77 29.38 20.00
CA TRP A 7 30.52 28.81 18.66
C TRP A 7 30.08 27.34 18.73
N SER A 8 30.68 26.53 19.61
CA SER A 8 30.28 25.13 19.80
C SER A 8 28.84 25.02 20.27
N THR A 9 28.42 25.90 21.20
CA THR A 9 27.06 25.91 21.75
C THR A 9 26.04 26.33 20.70
N GLU A 10 26.35 27.38 19.92
CA GLU A 10 25.51 27.81 18.80
C GLU A 10 25.37 26.71 17.72
N ALA A 11 26.47 26.04 17.39
CA ALA A 11 26.47 24.95 16.43
C ALA A 11 25.62 23.77 16.92
N GLU A 12 25.72 23.41 18.21
CA GLU A 12 24.89 22.37 18.82
C GLU A 12 23.39 22.73 18.79
N GLU A 13 23.04 23.99 19.06
CA GLU A 13 21.66 24.46 18.99
C GLU A 13 21.11 24.34 17.56
N VAL A 14 21.86 24.81 16.55
CA VAL A 14 21.46 24.72 15.15
C VAL A 14 21.29 23.26 14.71
N ILE A 15 22.17 22.35 15.13
CA ILE A 15 22.06 20.91 14.84
C ILE A 15 20.80 20.33 15.49
N CYS A 16 20.50 20.71 16.74
CA CYS A 16 19.29 20.25 17.42
C CYS A 16 18.02 20.72 16.70
N GLN A 17 17.97 21.99 16.31
CA GLN A 17 16.85 22.56 15.55
C GLN A 17 16.69 21.85 14.19
N ALA A 18 17.80 21.61 13.47
CA ALA A 18 17.78 20.89 12.20
C ALA A 18 17.27 19.45 12.35
N LYS A 19 17.67 18.74 13.41
CA LYS A 19 17.20 17.39 13.70
C LYS A 19 15.70 17.35 13.96
N VAL A 20 15.18 18.26 14.79
CA VAL A 20 13.74 18.37 15.07
C VAL A 20 12.96 18.67 13.78
N ALA A 21 13.47 19.57 12.93
CA ALA A 21 12.87 19.87 11.64
C ALA A 21 12.86 18.65 10.71
N GLN A 22 13.96 17.90 10.66
CA GLN A 22 14.06 16.67 9.87
C GLN A 22 13.03 15.62 10.32
N GLU A 23 12.91 15.38 11.63
CA GLU A 23 11.92 14.45 12.19
C GLU A 23 10.48 14.88 11.84
N SER A 24 10.18 16.19 11.94
CA SER A 24 8.88 16.74 11.55
C SER A 24 8.57 16.51 10.06
N ILE A 25 9.55 16.72 9.18
CA ILE A 25 9.40 16.50 7.75
C ILE A 25 9.18 15.02 7.44
N GLN A 26 9.96 14.14 8.05
CA GLN A 26 9.82 12.69 7.87
C GLN A 26 8.43 12.19 8.32
N ALA A 27 7.91 12.71 9.44
CA ALA A 27 6.57 12.40 9.90
C ALA A 27 5.49 12.86 8.89
N LYS A 28 5.61 14.09 8.36
CA LYS A 28 4.70 14.61 7.34
C LYS A 28 4.74 13.81 6.04
N LEU A 29 5.93 13.42 5.57
CA LEU A 29 6.11 12.58 4.38
C LEU A 29 5.42 11.22 4.57
N THR A 30 5.62 10.58 5.72
CA THR A 30 4.98 9.29 6.05
C THR A 30 3.45 9.40 5.99
N VAL A 31 2.88 10.48 6.52
CA VAL A 31 1.43 10.72 6.46
C VAL A 31 0.96 10.94 5.01
N LEU A 32 1.70 11.72 4.21
CA LEU A 32 1.37 11.97 2.80
C LEU A 32 1.41 10.68 1.97
N GLU A 33 2.45 9.86 2.13
CA GLU A 33 2.56 8.57 1.46
C GLU A 33 1.43 7.62 1.86
N SER A 34 1.12 7.55 3.16
CA SER A 34 0.03 6.72 3.67
C SER A 34 -1.34 7.15 3.11
N ARG A 35 -1.57 8.47 2.99
CA ARG A 35 -2.79 9.03 2.39
C ARG A 35 -2.86 8.75 0.89
N SER A 36 -1.74 8.88 0.19
CA SER A 36 -1.64 8.62 -1.26
C SER A 36 -1.91 7.16 -1.60
N ARG A 37 -1.39 6.22 -0.79
CA ARG A 37 -1.55 4.77 -1.00
C ARG A 37 -2.79 4.19 -0.33
N ARG A 38 -3.63 5.03 0.28
CA ARG A 38 -4.77 4.57 1.08
C ARG A 38 -5.74 3.70 0.28
N ASN A 39 -5.91 3.97 -1.01
CA ASN A 39 -6.80 3.21 -1.88
C ASN A 39 -6.13 2.01 -2.56
N ASN A 40 -4.81 1.84 -2.36
CA ASN A 40 -4.08 0.71 -2.92
C ASN A 40 -4.32 -0.53 -2.07
N MET A 41 -4.46 -1.68 -2.72
CA MET A 41 -4.52 -2.98 -2.08
C MET A 41 -3.67 -3.99 -2.86
N HIS A 42 -3.06 -4.92 -2.13
CA HIS A 42 -2.28 -6.02 -2.71
C HIS A 42 -3.00 -7.34 -2.48
N ILE A 43 -3.06 -8.15 -3.53
CA ILE A 43 -3.57 -9.52 -3.47
C ILE A 43 -2.41 -10.47 -3.75
N TYR A 44 -2.23 -11.45 -2.87
CA TYR A 44 -1.15 -12.42 -2.93
C TYR A 44 -1.69 -13.81 -3.28
N GLY A 45 -0.84 -14.67 -3.84
CA GLY A 45 -1.16 -16.08 -4.08
C GLY A 45 -1.96 -16.37 -5.35
N ILE A 46 -2.19 -15.38 -6.22
CA ILE A 46 -2.78 -15.63 -7.54
C ILE A 46 -1.69 -16.21 -8.44
N PRO A 47 -1.85 -17.42 -9.01
CA PRO A 47 -0.86 -17.99 -9.94
C PRO A 47 -0.59 -17.06 -11.12
N GLU A 48 0.66 -16.97 -11.58
CA GLU A 48 0.99 -16.19 -12.78
C GLU A 48 0.20 -16.73 -14.00
N ASP A 49 -0.18 -15.83 -14.90
CA ASP A 49 -0.99 -16.09 -16.12
C ASP A 49 -2.43 -16.57 -15.90
N ALA A 50 -2.87 -16.83 -14.67
CA ALA A 50 -4.26 -17.24 -14.39
C ALA A 50 -5.30 -16.17 -14.79
N GLU A 51 -4.87 -14.93 -14.93
CA GLU A 51 -5.75 -13.79 -15.23
C GLU A 51 -6.09 -13.62 -16.71
N GLY A 52 -5.30 -14.25 -17.60
CA GLY A 52 -5.36 -14.00 -19.04
C GLY A 52 -5.11 -12.53 -19.42
N ASP A 53 -5.70 -12.09 -20.54
CA ASP A 53 -5.46 -10.74 -21.09
C ASP A 53 -6.14 -9.62 -20.28
N LYS A 54 -7.16 -9.95 -19.47
CA LYS A 54 -8.00 -8.97 -18.77
C LYS A 54 -7.89 -9.10 -17.26
N VAL A 55 -6.72 -8.72 -16.74
CA VAL A 55 -6.39 -8.77 -15.31
C VAL A 55 -7.45 -8.10 -14.44
N GLN A 56 -7.92 -6.90 -14.82
CA GLN A 56 -8.93 -6.19 -14.05
C GLN A 56 -10.25 -6.97 -13.90
N GLN A 57 -10.76 -7.56 -14.98
CA GLN A 57 -12.02 -8.31 -14.96
C GLN A 57 -11.87 -9.61 -14.17
N PHE A 58 -10.74 -10.29 -14.31
CA PHE A 58 -10.43 -11.48 -13.51
C PHE A 58 -10.44 -11.16 -12.01
N ILE A 59 -9.75 -10.09 -11.61
CA ILE A 59 -9.63 -9.71 -10.20
C ILE A 59 -10.96 -9.23 -9.63
N GLU A 60 -11.74 -8.48 -10.40
CA GLU A 60 -13.07 -8.07 -9.98
C GLU A 60 -13.95 -9.29 -9.70
N ASN A 61 -14.01 -10.24 -10.64
CA ASN A 61 -14.76 -11.47 -10.45
C ASN A 61 -14.23 -12.30 -9.28
N PHE A 62 -12.90 -12.42 -9.16
CA PHE A 62 -12.26 -13.14 -8.06
C PHE A 62 -12.68 -12.59 -6.69
N ILE A 63 -12.64 -11.27 -6.51
CA ILE A 63 -13.06 -10.61 -5.26
C ILE A 63 -14.56 -10.86 -5.02
N LYS A 64 -15.42 -10.60 -6.02
CA LYS A 64 -16.87 -10.76 -5.91
C LYS A 64 -17.25 -12.20 -5.53
N THR A 65 -16.66 -13.20 -6.18
CA THR A 65 -16.92 -14.61 -5.91
C THR A 65 -16.39 -15.04 -4.55
N LYS A 66 -15.14 -14.72 -4.21
CA LYS A 66 -14.52 -15.17 -2.95
C LYS A 66 -15.12 -14.51 -1.72
N LEU A 67 -15.53 -13.24 -1.84
CA LEU A 67 -16.09 -12.48 -0.72
C LEU A 67 -17.62 -12.47 -0.69
N SER A 68 -18.29 -13.12 -1.67
CA SER A 68 -19.74 -13.15 -1.78
C SER A 68 -20.34 -11.73 -1.89
N LEU A 69 -19.75 -10.88 -2.74
CA LEU A 69 -20.15 -9.49 -2.97
C LEU A 69 -20.62 -9.25 -4.43
N PRO A 70 -21.64 -9.99 -4.93
CA PRO A 70 -21.99 -9.99 -6.36
C PRO A 70 -22.43 -8.60 -6.88
N ASP A 71 -23.23 -7.88 -6.09
CA ASP A 71 -23.85 -6.61 -6.50
C ASP A 71 -22.99 -5.38 -6.16
N THR A 72 -21.79 -5.58 -5.62
CA THR A 72 -20.92 -4.46 -5.23
C THR A 72 -20.11 -3.97 -6.43
N GLU A 73 -20.27 -2.72 -6.81
CA GLU A 73 -19.36 -2.06 -7.74
C GLU A 73 -18.02 -1.78 -7.05
N LEU A 74 -16.96 -2.44 -7.49
CA LEU A 74 -15.64 -2.30 -6.87
C LEU A 74 -14.93 -1.00 -7.30
N GLY A 75 -15.27 -0.43 -8.47
CA GLY A 75 -14.64 0.80 -8.95
C GLY A 75 -13.12 0.70 -9.08
N ILE A 76 -12.60 -0.41 -9.63
CA ILE A 76 -11.15 -0.59 -9.82
C ILE A 76 -10.67 0.36 -10.92
N GLN A 77 -9.78 1.30 -10.58
CA GLN A 77 -9.21 2.24 -11.55
C GLN A 77 -7.91 1.73 -12.17
N ARG A 78 -7.13 0.96 -11.40
CA ARG A 78 -5.88 0.34 -11.87
C ARG A 78 -5.77 -1.06 -11.32
N CYS A 79 -5.35 -1.99 -12.15
CA CYS A 79 -5.13 -3.38 -11.79
C CYS A 79 -3.95 -3.91 -12.59
N HIS A 80 -2.87 -4.32 -11.92
CA HIS A 80 -1.69 -4.87 -12.58
C HIS A 80 -0.89 -5.73 -11.60
N ARG A 81 -0.05 -6.62 -12.11
CA ARG A 81 0.96 -7.32 -11.32
C ARG A 81 2.04 -6.34 -10.85
N ALA A 82 2.64 -6.63 -9.70
CA ALA A 82 3.78 -5.88 -9.19
C ALA A 82 4.90 -5.82 -10.23
N LEU A 83 5.54 -4.66 -10.32
CA LEU A 83 6.64 -4.42 -11.25
C LEU A 83 7.82 -5.33 -10.89
N GLY A 84 8.33 -6.06 -11.87
CA GLY A 84 9.44 -6.98 -11.70
C GLY A 84 9.41 -8.13 -12.71
N PRO A 85 10.53 -8.85 -12.90
CA PRO A 85 10.58 -10.01 -13.77
C PRO A 85 9.62 -11.08 -13.27
N LYS A 86 9.06 -11.85 -14.22
CA LYS A 86 8.19 -12.97 -13.90
C LYS A 86 8.98 -14.03 -13.12
N PRO A 87 8.51 -14.47 -11.95
CA PRO A 87 9.19 -15.49 -11.17
C PRO A 87 9.13 -16.85 -11.91
N PRO A 88 10.09 -17.76 -11.64
CA PRO A 88 10.04 -19.12 -12.16
C PRO A 88 8.82 -19.89 -11.61
N GLN A 89 8.42 -20.96 -12.29
CA GLN A 89 7.14 -21.65 -12.07
C GLN A 89 6.90 -22.20 -10.65
N ASN A 90 7.96 -22.41 -9.87
CA ASN A 90 7.90 -22.87 -8.47
C ASN A 90 8.20 -21.79 -7.42
N ALA A 91 8.40 -20.53 -7.84
CA ALA A 91 8.59 -19.42 -6.92
C ALA A 91 7.27 -18.73 -6.58
N ILE A 92 7.33 -17.86 -5.57
CA ILE A 92 6.17 -17.10 -5.11
C ILE A 92 5.69 -16.18 -6.24
N PRO A 93 4.41 -16.25 -6.65
CA PRO A 93 3.89 -15.39 -7.71
C PRO A 93 3.86 -13.93 -7.27
N ARG A 94 3.98 -12.99 -8.21
CA ARG A 94 3.97 -11.56 -7.90
C ARG A 94 2.60 -11.14 -7.36
N SER A 95 2.59 -10.22 -6.40
CA SER A 95 1.33 -9.66 -5.93
C SER A 95 0.60 -8.90 -7.05
N VAL A 96 -0.73 -8.91 -7.01
CA VAL A 96 -1.55 -8.04 -7.85
C VAL A 96 -1.84 -6.76 -7.06
N VAL A 97 -1.47 -5.63 -7.66
CA VAL A 97 -1.71 -4.30 -7.13
C VAL A 97 -3.01 -3.78 -7.73
N ILE A 98 -3.96 -3.43 -6.87
CA ILE A 98 -5.18 -2.75 -7.28
C ILE A 98 -5.30 -1.37 -6.66
N TYR A 99 -5.88 -0.44 -7.41
CA TYR A 99 -6.27 0.88 -6.95
C TYR A 99 -7.79 1.03 -7.05
N LEU A 100 -8.45 1.26 -5.93
CA LEU A 100 -9.88 1.46 -5.86
C LEU A 100 -10.23 2.96 -5.92
N LEU A 101 -11.34 3.29 -6.57
CA LEU A 101 -11.83 4.67 -6.64
C LEU A 101 -12.16 5.20 -5.23
N GLU A 102 -12.87 4.41 -4.44
CA GLU A 102 -13.36 4.79 -3.12
C GLU A 102 -12.68 4.02 -2.00
N TYR A 103 -12.25 4.74 -0.96
CA TYR A 103 -11.69 4.14 0.26
C TYR A 103 -12.68 3.22 0.97
N ARG A 104 -13.96 3.61 1.02
CA ARG A 104 -15.03 2.83 1.66
C ARG A 104 -15.18 1.43 1.07
N ILE A 105 -15.01 1.31 -0.25
CA ILE A 105 -15.05 0.02 -0.95
C ILE A 105 -13.84 -0.84 -0.57
N LYS A 106 -12.66 -0.24 -0.44
CA LYS A 106 -11.47 -0.94 0.08
C LYS A 106 -11.73 -1.53 1.47
N GLU A 107 -12.27 -0.72 2.39
CA GLU A 107 -12.59 -1.18 3.75
C GLU A 107 -13.62 -2.30 3.74
N LEU A 108 -14.68 -2.19 2.93
CA LEU A 108 -15.68 -3.24 2.77
C LEU A 108 -15.03 -4.56 2.33
N VAL A 109 -14.20 -4.53 1.29
CA VAL A 109 -13.49 -5.70 0.77
C VAL A 109 -12.58 -6.31 1.84
N LEU A 110 -11.82 -5.49 2.57
CA LEU A 110 -10.96 -5.97 3.65
C LEU A 110 -11.74 -6.59 4.81
N HIS A 111 -12.83 -5.95 5.24
CA HIS A 111 -13.70 -6.48 6.30
C HIS A 111 -14.33 -7.81 5.89
N SER A 112 -14.87 -7.91 4.67
CA SER A 112 -15.42 -9.16 4.15
C SER A 112 -14.36 -10.27 4.08
N ALA A 113 -13.13 -9.94 3.68
CA ALA A 113 -12.02 -10.89 3.64
C ALA A 113 -11.65 -11.41 5.03
N TRP A 114 -11.59 -10.53 6.04
CA TRP A 114 -11.29 -10.92 7.42
C TRP A 114 -12.40 -11.75 8.05
N GLY A 115 -13.67 -11.41 7.80
CA GLY A 115 -14.82 -12.20 8.27
C GLY A 115 -14.83 -13.63 7.74
N LYS A 116 -14.37 -13.85 6.50
CA LYS A 116 -14.24 -15.21 5.92
C LYS A 116 -13.04 -16.00 6.48
N LYS A 117 -11.99 -15.33 6.96
CA LYS A 117 -10.78 -15.98 7.51
C LYS A 117 -11.04 -16.58 8.89
N ASN A 118 -11.87 -15.93 9.70
CA ASN A 118 -12.29 -16.43 11.00
C ASN A 118 -13.80 -16.74 10.95
N PRO A 119 -14.22 -17.86 10.33
CA PRO A 119 -15.59 -18.29 10.45
C PRO A 119 -15.84 -18.61 11.93
N SER A 120 -16.67 -17.80 12.57
CA SER A 120 -17.23 -18.06 13.91
C SER A 120 -17.94 -19.40 13.96
#